data_AF-A0A4R9PB76-F1
#
_entry.id   AF-A0A4R9PB76-F1
#
_cell.length_a   1.000
_cell.length_b   1.000
_cell.length_c   1.000
_cell.angle_alpha   90.00
_cell.angle_beta   90.00
_cell.angle_gamma   90.00
#
_symmetry.space_group_name_H-M   'P 1'
#
loop_
_entity.id
_entity.type
_entity.pdbx_description
1 polymer ?
#
loop_
_entity_poly.entity_id
_entity_poly.type
_entity_poly.pdbx_seq_one_letter_code
_entity_poly.pdbx_strand_id
1 'polypeptide(L)' 'MARPATAAVRLLTGEREPVRLATTANITLYGLQTIDSVLTQVGDRVLVKDQADQTQNGIYTASEGQWFRAADA' A
#
# COMPACT_ATOMS: atom_id res chain seq x y z
N MET A 1 7.29 -23.08 -17.33
CA MET A 1 7.74 -22.87 -15.94
C MET A 1 7.50 -21.40 -15.61
N ALA A 2 6.75 -21.13 -14.55
CA ALA A 2 5.88 -19.95 -14.42
C ALA A 2 6.60 -18.59 -14.35
N ARG A 3 6.11 -17.64 -15.17
CA ARG A 3 5.87 -16.22 -14.85
C ARG A 3 5.26 -15.52 -16.08
N PRO A 4 4.12 -14.86 -15.91
CA PRO A 4 4.12 -13.43 -16.17
C PRO A 4 3.74 -12.67 -14.91
N ALA A 5 4.66 -11.85 -14.42
CA ALA A 5 4.37 -10.83 -13.41
C ALA A 5 3.47 -9.76 -14.07
N THR A 6 2.16 -9.95 -14.00
CA THR A 6 1.18 -8.90 -14.26
C THR A 6 1.33 -7.81 -13.20
N ALA A 7 2.04 -6.74 -13.51
CA ALA A 7 1.84 -5.40 -12.92
C ALA A 7 2.74 -4.36 -13.62
N ALA A 8 2.63 -4.25 -14.95
CA ALA A 8 3.16 -3.10 -15.68
C ALA A 8 1.99 -2.40 -16.38
N VAL A 9 1.19 -1.67 -15.61
CA VAL A 9 0.27 -0.67 -16.17
C VAL A 9 0.81 0.70 -15.76
N ARG A 10 1.65 1.23 -16.64
CA ARG A 10 2.17 2.60 -16.62
C ARG A 10 1.10 3.46 -17.32
N LEU A 11 0.31 4.24 -16.59
CA LEU A 11 -0.53 5.29 -17.18
C LEU A 11 0.14 6.66 -17.00
N LEU A 12 0.33 7.33 -18.13
CA LEU A 12 1.01 8.60 -18.36
C LEU A 12 0.02 9.79 -18.30
N THR A 13 -0.78 9.86 -17.25
CA THR A 13 -1.72 10.95 -17.01
C THR A 13 -1.51 11.42 -15.58
N GLY A 14 -1.72 12.71 -15.27
CA GLY A 14 -1.45 13.33 -13.97
C GLY A 14 -2.34 12.83 -12.82
N GLU A 15 -2.45 11.52 -12.71
CA GLU A 15 -3.24 10.76 -11.76
C GLU A 15 -2.28 10.36 -10.65
N ARG A 16 -2.58 10.87 -9.45
CA ARG A 16 -1.92 10.53 -8.19
C ARG A 16 -1.58 9.05 -8.18
N GLU A 17 -0.34 8.70 -7.82
CA GLU A 17 0.16 7.32 -7.92
C GLU A 17 -0.88 6.33 -7.37
N PRO A 18 -1.29 5.33 -8.18
CA PRO A 18 -2.36 4.43 -7.78
C PRO A 18 -1.94 3.68 -6.52
N VAL A 19 -2.84 3.66 -5.55
CA VAL A 19 -2.68 2.83 -4.37
C VAL A 19 -2.74 1.37 -4.83
N ARG A 20 -1.71 0.59 -4.53
CA ARG A 20 -1.62 -0.82 -4.91
C ARG A 20 -2.50 -1.73 -4.06
N LEU A 21 -2.64 -1.42 -2.77
CA LEU A 21 -3.40 -2.24 -1.82
C LEU A 21 -4.27 -1.37 -0.91
N ALA A 22 -5.40 -1.90 -0.44
CA ALA A 22 -6.20 -1.27 0.60
C ALA A 22 -6.34 -2.21 1.78
N THR A 23 -6.10 -1.71 2.99
CA THR A 23 -6.36 -2.48 4.21
C THR A 23 -7.85 -2.79 4.29
N THR A 24 -8.20 -3.98 4.74
CA THR A 24 -9.58 -4.42 5.06
C THR A 24 -9.80 -4.67 6.55
N ALA A 25 -8.73 -4.53 7.34
CA ALA A 25 -8.70 -4.67 8.78
C ALA A 25 -7.63 -3.76 9.37
N ASN A 26 -7.59 -3.67 10.69
CA ASN A 26 -6.53 -2.98 11.40
C ASN A 26 -5.18 -3.70 11.15
N ILE A 27 -4.16 -2.94 10.76
CA ILE A 27 -2.80 -3.45 10.53
C ILE A 27 -1.80 -2.69 11.40
N THR A 28 -0.65 -3.32 11.68
CA THR A 28 0.46 -2.58 12.28
C THR A 28 1.16 -1.79 11.17
N LEU A 29 1.43 -0.49 11.30
CA LEU A 29 2.11 0.29 10.25
C LEU A 29 3.64 0.07 10.27
N TYR A 30 4.05 -1.20 10.24
CA TYR A 30 5.43 -1.64 10.36
C TYR A 30 5.64 -2.98 9.64
N GLY A 31 6.76 -3.11 8.92
CA GLY A 31 7.14 -4.33 8.23
C GLY A 31 6.30 -4.63 7.00
N LEU A 32 6.81 -5.49 6.13
CA LEU A 32 6.07 -5.96 4.96
C LEU A 32 4.96 -6.92 5.43
N GLN A 33 3.75 -6.71 4.94
CA GLN A 33 2.55 -7.42 5.37
C GLN A 33 1.76 -7.89 4.17
N THR A 34 1.02 -8.97 4.37
CA THR A 34 0.09 -9.46 3.34
C THR A 34 -1.24 -8.76 3.53
N ILE A 35 -1.66 -7.99 2.53
CA ILE A 35 -2.96 -7.34 2.49
C ILE A 35 -3.72 -7.93 1.31
N ASP A 36 -4.92 -8.44 1.57
CA ASP A 36 -5.78 -9.03 0.53
C ASP A 36 -5.08 -10.14 -0.29
N SER A 37 -4.34 -11.02 0.38
CA SER A 37 -3.53 -12.09 -0.22
C SER A 37 -2.33 -11.62 -1.06
N VAL A 38 -2.01 -10.32 -1.07
CA VAL A 38 -0.85 -9.76 -1.76
C VAL A 38 0.17 -9.27 -0.73
N LEU A 39 1.40 -9.78 -0.82
CA LEU A 39 2.51 -9.32 0.03
C LEU A 39 2.96 -7.92 -0.40
N THR A 40 2.96 -6.97 0.53
CA THR A 40 3.48 -5.62 0.28
C THR A 40 4.98 -5.65 0.10
N GLN A 41 5.48 -4.77 -0.76
CA GLN A 41 6.90 -4.54 -0.99
C GLN A 41 7.28 -3.12 -0.56
N VAL A 42 8.57 -2.92 -0.30
CA VAL A 42 9.09 -1.58 0.04
C VAL A 42 8.76 -0.61 -1.10
N GLY A 43 8.14 0.51 -0.76
CA GLY A 43 7.69 1.52 -1.74
C GLY A 43 6.26 1.34 -2.24
N ASP A 44 5.57 0.25 -1.91
CA ASP A 44 4.16 0.08 -2.31
C ASP A 44 3.27 1.08 -1.57
N ARG A 45 2.35 1.72 -2.31
CA ARG A 45 1.32 2.59 -1.73
C ARG A 45 0.14 1.76 -1.24
N VAL A 46 -0.22 1.92 0.02
CA VAL A 46 -1.30 1.22 0.70
C VAL A 46 -2.30 2.21 1.28
N LEU A 47 -3.58 2.06 0.95
CA LEU A 47 -4.67 2.82 1.54
C LEU A 47 -5.04 2.17 2.86
N VAL A 48 -4.71 2.82 3.94
CA VAL A 48 -5.05 2.42 5.29
C VAL A 48 -6.39 3.10 5.64
N LYS A 49 -7.45 2.31 5.70
CA LYS A 49 -8.82 2.82 5.93
C LYS A 49 -9.57 2.15 7.08
N ASP A 50 -9.05 1.04 7.61
CA ASP A 50 -9.72 0.21 8.62
C ASP A 50 -8.94 0.21 9.97
N GLN A 51 -8.26 1.31 10.30
CA GLN A 51 -7.61 1.46 11.62
C GLN A 51 -8.64 1.67 12.73
N ALA A 52 -8.31 1.19 13.93
CA ALA A 52 -9.10 1.45 15.13
C ALA A 52 -9.10 2.94 15.50
N ASP A 53 -7.95 3.60 15.31
CA ASP A 53 -7.83 5.05 15.40
C ASP A 53 -7.98 5.66 13.99
N GLN A 54 -9.11 6.34 13.76
CA GLN A 54 -9.40 6.95 12.46
C GLN A 54 -8.39 8.04 12.06
N THR A 55 -7.66 8.63 13.01
CA THR A 55 -6.61 9.62 12.69
C THR A 55 -5.45 9.02 11.92
N GLN A 56 -5.25 7.70 12.06
CA GLN A 56 -4.23 6.92 11.36
C GLN A 56 -4.67 6.52 9.95
N ASN A 57 -5.94 6.67 9.58
CA ASN A 57 -6.40 6.36 8.21
C ASN A 57 -5.78 7.33 7.19
N GLY A 58 -5.26 6.81 6.08
CA GLY A 58 -4.61 7.59 5.03
C GLY A 58 -3.82 6.70 4.08
N ILE A 59 -3.10 7.31 3.14
CA ILE A 59 -2.22 6.56 2.24
C ILE A 59 -0.84 6.44 2.88
N TYR A 60 -0.30 5.24 2.92
CA TYR A 60 1.03 4.94 3.45
C TYR A 60 1.88 4.26 2.40
N THR A 61 3.19 4.43 2.53
CA THR A 61 4.21 3.72 1.77
C THR A 61 4.74 2.59 2.65
N ALA A 62 4.57 1.36 2.18
CA ALA A 62 5.03 0.17 2.86
C ALA A 62 6.56 0.11 2.91
N SER A 63 7.09 -0.38 4.02
CA SER A 63 8.52 -0.53 4.27
C SER A 63 8.78 -1.76 5.14
N GLU A 64 10.01 -2.26 5.13
CA GLU A 64 10.46 -3.32 6.04
C GLU A 64 10.52 -2.85 7.50
N GLY A 65 10.60 -1.53 7.70
CA GLY A 65 10.48 -0.88 9.01
C GLY A 65 9.14 -0.16 9.17
N GLN A 66 9.16 1.01 9.79
CA GLN A 66 7.97 1.83 9.93
C GLN A 66 7.44 2.32 8.57
N TRP A 67 6.12 2.29 8.40
CA TRP A 67 5.48 2.81 7.20
C TRP A 67 5.37 4.33 7.28
N PHE A 68 5.56 5.00 6.14
CA PHE A 68 5.52 6.46 6.05
C PHE A 68 4.23 6.91 5.40
N ARG A 69 3.59 7.96 5.92
CA ARG A 69 2.39 8.51 5.31
C ARG A 69 2.77 9.23 4.01
N ALA A 70 2.09 8.92 2.92
CA ALA A 70 2.34 9.58 1.65
C ALA A 70 1.85 11.03 1.72
N ALA A 71 2.68 11.98 1.28
CA ALA A 71 2.41 13.41 1.38
C ALA A 71 1.33 13.90 0.38
N ASP A 72 1.00 13.09 -0.62
CA ASP A 72 0.03 13.35 -1.69
C ASP A 72 -1.33 12.67 -1.44
N ALA A 73 -1.57 12.26 -0.19
CA ALA A 73 -2.83 11.73 0.30
C ALA A 73 -3.90 12.81 0.46
#